data_AF-A0A1V1NRF1-F1
#
_entry.id   AF-A0A1V1NRF1-F1
#
_cell.length_a   1.000
_cell.length_b   1.000
_cell.length_c   1.000
_cell.angle_alpha   90.00
_cell.angle_beta   90.00
_cell.angle_gamma   90.00
#
_symmetry.space_group_name_H-M   'P 1'
#
loop_
_entity.id
_entity.type
_entity.pdbx_description
1 polymer ?
#
loop_
_entity_poly.entity_id
_entity_poly.type
_entity_poly.pdbx_seq_one_letter_code
_entity_poly.pdbx_strand_id
1 'polypeptide(L)'
;YILACTSHINQAKELTINQHQKIEQQLEPQKQICPLTEKRTKPLWIVHPPHNDHILYGIGVAPRQNHISNQVQAAKILAMRDISQQISVYISSLYEENVKESIFIGKTAIESHTKITSEALLQKVKIIDQWNDVENCNIYVLASVELIN
;
A
#
# COMPACT_ATOMS: atom_id res chain seq x y z
N TYR A 1 -46.62 -0.31 50.07
CA TYR A 1 -45.16 -0.49 50.18
C TYR A 1 -44.63 -0.81 48.79
N ILE A 2 -43.51 -0.17 48.39
CA ILE A 2 -42.64 -0.49 47.24
C ILE A 2 -43.14 -0.12 45.81
N LEU A 3 -42.16 0.29 44.97
CA LEU A 3 -42.21 0.73 43.56
C LEU A 3 -41.13 -0.09 42.77
N ALA A 4 -40.74 0.08 41.50
CA ALA A 4 -40.92 1.07 40.42
C ALA A 4 -40.55 0.37 39.07
N CYS A 5 -40.29 0.95 37.90
CA CYS A 5 -40.36 2.31 37.33
C CYS A 5 -40.47 2.18 35.79
N THR A 6 -41.24 3.04 35.09
CA THR A 6 -41.27 3.06 33.61
C THR A 6 -41.45 4.48 33.04
N SER A 7 -40.44 5.35 33.17
CA SER A 7 -40.48 6.69 32.56
C SER A 7 -39.12 7.28 32.12
N HIS A 8 -38.16 6.47 31.65
CA HIS A 8 -36.87 6.96 31.13
C HIS A 8 -36.39 6.20 29.87
N ILE A 9 -37.12 6.33 28.75
CA ILE A 9 -36.64 5.87 27.43
C ILE A 9 -36.70 6.98 26.35
N ASN A 10 -37.58 7.98 26.49
CA ASN A 10 -37.86 8.92 25.38
C ASN A 10 -36.95 10.17 25.31
N GLN A 11 -36.13 10.48 26.34
CA GLN A 11 -35.24 11.66 26.30
C GLN A 11 -33.86 11.41 25.65
N ALA A 12 -33.50 10.16 25.35
CA ALA A 12 -32.18 9.85 24.78
C ALA A 12 -32.10 9.99 23.25
N LYS A 13 -33.22 10.17 22.53
CA LYS A 13 -33.24 10.20 21.05
C LYS A 13 -33.13 11.59 20.42
N GLU A 14 -33.53 12.67 21.09
CA GLU A 14 -33.54 14.01 20.49
C GLU A 14 -32.19 14.75 20.59
N LEU A 15 -31.32 14.35 21.51
CA LEU A 15 -29.98 14.95 21.67
C LEU A 15 -28.94 14.45 20.66
N THR A 16 -29.15 13.31 20.01
CA THR A 16 -28.17 12.71 19.07
C THR A 16 -28.34 13.21 17.63
N ILE A 17 -29.54 13.68 17.25
CA ILE A 17 -29.86 14.10 15.88
C ILE A 17 -29.25 15.47 15.57
N ASN A 18 -29.30 16.42 16.52
CA ASN A 18 -28.81 17.78 16.35
C ASN A 18 -27.27 17.92 16.27
N GLN A 19 -26.50 16.86 16.54
CA GLN A 19 -25.03 16.88 16.37
C GLN A 19 -24.56 16.42 14.97
N HIS A 20 -25.36 15.61 14.26
CA HIS A 20 -24.96 15.12 12.93
C HIS A 20 -25.08 16.20 11.83
N GLN A 21 -25.98 17.17 11.97
CA GLN A 21 -26.21 18.20 10.95
C GLN A 21 -25.24 19.41 11.01
N LYS A 22 -24.22 19.39 11.89
CA LYS A 22 -23.29 20.53 12.08
C LYS A 22 -21.83 20.24 11.70
N ILE A 23 -21.54 19.08 11.09
CA ILE A 23 -20.18 18.69 10.68
C ILE A 23 -20.01 18.69 9.15
N GLU A 24 -21.09 18.61 8.36
CA GLU A 24 -21.02 18.60 6.89
C GLU A 24 -20.79 19.98 6.26
N GLN A 25 -20.95 21.07 7.02
CA GLN A 25 -20.62 22.43 6.58
C GLN A 25 -19.19 22.84 6.95
N GLN A 26 -18.19 22.25 6.28
CA GLN A 26 -16.88 22.86 5.90
C GLN A 26 -15.88 21.79 5.44
N LEU A 27 -16.20 21.11 4.33
CA LEU A 27 -15.16 20.61 3.44
C LEU A 27 -15.55 20.86 1.98
N GLU A 28 -15.77 22.13 1.64
CA GLU A 28 -15.52 22.54 0.26
C GLU A 28 -14.09 22.10 -0.07
N PRO A 29 -13.87 21.31 -1.14
CA PRO A 29 -12.53 21.03 -1.60
C PRO A 29 -11.98 22.34 -2.17
N GLN A 30 -11.33 23.14 -1.30
CA GLN A 30 -10.46 24.22 -1.75
C GLN A 30 -9.63 23.65 -2.89
N LYS A 31 -9.62 24.34 -4.04
CA LYS A 31 -8.99 23.88 -5.28
C LYS A 31 -7.48 23.76 -5.06
N GLN A 32 -7.08 22.67 -4.44
CA GLN A 32 -5.87 22.61 -3.64
C GLN A 32 -4.71 22.47 -4.62
N ILE A 33 -3.91 23.53 -4.74
CA ILE A 33 -2.82 23.60 -5.71
C ILE A 33 -1.87 22.42 -5.47
N CYS A 34 -1.47 21.71 -6.53
CA CYS A 34 -0.50 20.63 -6.39
C CYS A 34 0.86 21.22 -5.96
N PRO A 35 1.46 20.77 -4.85
CA PRO A 35 2.72 21.33 -4.38
C PRO A 35 3.95 20.72 -5.10
N LEU A 36 3.73 19.79 -6.04
CA LEU A 36 4.79 19.23 -6.89
C LEU A 36 5.14 20.23 -8.00
N THR A 37 6.43 20.56 -8.14
CA THR A 37 6.92 21.59 -9.07
C THR A 37 7.91 21.06 -10.11
N GLU A 38 8.43 19.85 -9.93
CA GLU A 38 9.42 19.25 -10.82
C GLU A 38 8.79 18.78 -12.14
N LYS A 39 9.20 19.39 -13.26
CA LYS A 39 8.78 18.97 -14.61
C LYS A 39 9.88 18.15 -15.29
N ARG A 40 10.12 16.94 -14.78
CA ARG A 40 10.96 15.93 -15.45
C ARG A 40 10.13 15.15 -16.46
N THR A 41 10.68 14.80 -17.62
CA THR A 41 10.03 13.92 -18.61
C THR A 41 9.57 12.62 -17.96
N LYS A 42 8.36 12.16 -18.30
CA LYS A 42 7.79 10.90 -17.79
C LYS A 42 8.73 9.72 -18.11
N PRO A 43 9.24 8.99 -17.10
CA PRO A 43 10.11 7.84 -17.34
C PRO A 43 9.41 6.70 -18.06
N LEU A 44 10.17 5.97 -18.88
CA LEU A 44 9.67 4.79 -19.60
C LEU A 44 9.22 3.68 -18.65
N TRP A 45 9.83 3.54 -17.46
CA TRP A 45 9.51 2.49 -16.49
C TRP A 45 8.07 2.56 -15.94
N ILE A 46 7.38 3.69 -16.08
CA ILE A 46 5.96 3.81 -15.70
C ILE A 46 5.04 3.07 -16.70
N VAL A 47 5.48 2.90 -17.95
CA VAL A 47 4.71 2.23 -19.02
C VAL A 47 5.27 0.85 -19.33
N HIS A 48 6.59 0.71 -19.25
CA HIS A 48 7.33 -0.52 -19.48
C HIS A 48 8.26 -0.77 -18.29
N PRO A 49 7.75 -1.38 -17.20
CA PRO A 49 8.57 -1.71 -16.03
C PRO A 49 9.79 -2.54 -16.45
N PRO A 50 10.98 -2.29 -15.86
CA PRO A 50 12.15 -3.11 -16.12
C PRO A 50 11.91 -4.55 -15.68
N HIS A 51 12.54 -5.50 -16.38
CA HIS A 51 12.42 -6.93 -16.12
C HIS A 51 13.81 -7.58 -16.16
N ASN A 52 14.08 -8.48 -15.20
CA ASN A 52 15.31 -9.24 -15.07
C ASN A 52 15.03 -10.46 -14.18
N ASP A 53 15.48 -11.65 -14.59
CA ASP A 53 15.21 -12.91 -13.87
C ASP A 53 15.79 -12.94 -12.44
N HIS A 54 16.77 -12.07 -12.14
CA HIS A 54 17.47 -12.00 -10.86
C HIS A 54 17.09 -10.76 -10.03
N ILE A 55 16.23 -9.88 -10.53
CA ILE A 55 15.87 -8.61 -9.86
C ILE A 55 14.36 -8.39 -9.95
N LEU A 56 13.69 -8.37 -8.80
CA LEU A 56 12.30 -7.94 -8.72
C LEU A 56 12.23 -6.40 -8.67
N TYR A 57 11.24 -5.84 -9.36
CA TYR A 57 11.03 -4.39 -9.45
C TYR A 57 9.62 -4.05 -8.99
N GLY A 58 9.50 -3.08 -8.06
CA GLY A 58 8.23 -2.62 -7.54
C GLY A 58 7.91 -1.20 -7.97
N ILE A 59 6.66 -0.93 -8.35
CA ILE A 59 6.18 0.41 -8.66
C ILE A 59 5.10 0.81 -7.66
N GLY A 60 5.38 1.89 -6.93
CA GLY A 60 4.43 2.49 -6.00
C GLY A 60 3.94 3.84 -6.49
N VAL A 61 2.63 4.07 -6.44
CA VAL A 61 2.00 5.33 -6.85
C VAL A 61 1.18 5.89 -5.71
N ALA A 62 1.57 7.04 -5.17
CA ALA A 62 0.83 7.71 -4.10
C ALA A 62 0.11 8.97 -4.64
N PRO A 63 -1.21 9.09 -4.43
CA PRO A 63 -1.93 10.31 -4.71
C PRO A 63 -1.59 11.41 -3.70
N ARG A 64 -1.98 12.65 -4.04
CA ARG A 64 -1.82 13.84 -3.20
C ARG A 64 -2.11 13.57 -1.72
N GLN A 65 -1.21 14.01 -0.84
CA GLN A 65 -1.44 14.06 0.61
C GLN A 65 -1.16 15.45 1.17
N ASN A 66 -1.51 15.67 2.45
CA ASN A 66 -1.28 16.95 3.15
C ASN A 66 0.19 17.39 3.16
N HIS A 67 1.13 16.42 3.18
CA HIS A 67 2.57 16.67 3.13
C HIS A 67 3.22 15.79 2.06
N ILE A 68 4.10 16.39 1.24
CA ILE A 68 4.87 15.69 0.19
C ILE A 68 5.67 14.53 0.79
N SER A 69 6.25 14.70 1.99
CA SER A 69 6.96 13.64 2.71
C SER A 69 6.14 12.36 2.88
N ASN A 70 4.86 12.51 3.20
CA ASN A 70 3.96 11.39 3.46
C ASN A 70 3.54 10.73 2.14
N GLN A 71 3.37 11.52 1.08
CA GLN A 71 3.13 11.02 -0.27
C GLN A 71 4.33 10.23 -0.81
N VAL A 72 5.56 10.74 -0.67
CA VAL A 72 6.79 10.01 -1.00
C VAL A 72 6.90 8.71 -0.20
N GLN A 73 6.62 8.75 1.11
CA GLN A 73 6.69 7.57 1.96
C GLN A 73 5.62 6.53 1.60
N ALA A 74 4.40 6.96 1.27
CA ALA A 74 3.34 6.09 0.78
C ALA A 74 3.72 5.42 -0.55
N ALA A 75 4.33 6.16 -1.49
CA ALA A 75 4.79 5.60 -2.75
C ALA A 75 5.89 4.53 -2.52
N LYS A 76 6.84 4.79 -1.61
CA LYS A 76 7.86 3.79 -1.22
C LYS A 76 7.23 2.53 -0.62
N ILE A 77 6.28 2.68 0.30
CA ILE A 77 5.56 1.54 0.92
C ILE A 77 4.80 0.73 -0.13
N LEU A 78 4.16 1.39 -1.11
CA LEU A 78 3.46 0.71 -2.19
C LEU A 78 4.42 -0.04 -3.13
N ALA A 79 5.59 0.53 -3.45
CA ALA A 79 6.62 -0.16 -4.24
C ALA A 79 7.18 -1.40 -3.50
N MET A 80 7.39 -1.30 -2.18
CA MET A 80 7.79 -2.45 -1.34
C MET A 80 6.69 -3.51 -1.25
N ARG A 81 5.41 -3.11 -1.22
CA ARG A 81 4.28 -4.04 -1.23
C ARG A 81 4.20 -4.82 -2.54
N ASP A 82 4.39 -4.15 -3.68
CA ASP A 82 4.44 -4.78 -5.01
C ASP A 82 5.56 -5.84 -5.08
N ILE A 83 6.78 -5.48 -4.66
CA ILE A 83 7.89 -6.45 -4.49
C ILE A 83 7.49 -7.61 -3.57
N SER A 84 6.84 -7.36 -2.43
CA SER A 84 6.41 -8.44 -1.52
C SER A 84 5.41 -9.40 -2.16
N GLN A 85 4.50 -8.90 -3.01
CA GLN A 85 3.57 -9.73 -3.76
C GLN A 85 4.31 -10.57 -4.81
N GLN A 86 5.29 -9.99 -5.51
CA GLN A 86 6.13 -10.71 -6.48
C GLN A 86 6.99 -11.80 -5.80
N ILE A 87 7.57 -11.54 -4.63
CA ILE A 87 8.29 -12.55 -3.83
C ILE A 87 7.37 -13.73 -3.48
N SER A 88 6.13 -13.46 -3.06
CA SER A 88 5.17 -14.53 -2.77
C SER A 88 4.84 -15.39 -3.98
N VAL A 89 4.74 -14.78 -5.17
CA VAL A 89 4.50 -15.51 -6.44
C VAL A 89 5.72 -16.34 -6.81
N TYR A 90 6.92 -15.76 -6.78
CA TYR A 90 8.19 -16.44 -7.06
C TYR A 90 8.41 -17.68 -6.18
N ILE A 91 8.23 -17.54 -4.86
CA ILE A 91 8.39 -18.66 -3.93
C ILE A 91 7.32 -19.73 -4.19
N SER A 92 6.08 -19.34 -4.50
CA SER A 92 5.02 -20.30 -4.85
C SER A 92 5.34 -21.07 -6.13
N SER A 93 5.84 -20.41 -7.18
CA SER A 93 6.22 -21.09 -8.44
C SER A 93 7.37 -22.08 -8.23
N LEU A 94 8.38 -21.73 -7.41
CA LEU A 94 9.45 -22.67 -7.05
C LEU A 94 8.90 -23.95 -6.38
N TYR A 95 7.89 -23.84 -5.52
CA TYR A 95 7.27 -25.03 -4.93
C TYR A 95 6.39 -25.79 -5.93
N GLU A 96 5.63 -25.13 -6.80
CA GLU A 96 4.81 -25.80 -7.82
C GLU A 96 5.65 -26.62 -8.81
N GLU A 97 6.83 -26.13 -9.19
CA GLU A 97 7.78 -26.88 -10.02
C GLU A 97 8.32 -28.13 -9.29
N ASN A 98 8.71 -28.00 -8.02
CA ASN A 98 9.27 -29.07 -7.21
C ASN A 98 8.23 -30.08 -6.66
N VAL A 99 6.94 -29.73 -6.61
CA VAL A 99 5.85 -30.62 -6.14
C VAL A 99 5.56 -31.77 -7.14
N LYS A 100 6.10 -31.72 -8.36
CA LYS A 100 6.16 -32.90 -9.25
C LYS A 100 7.07 -34.01 -8.73
N GLU A 101 8.01 -33.72 -7.84
CA GLU A 101 8.94 -34.70 -7.25
C GLU A 101 8.70 -34.96 -5.76
N SER A 102 8.14 -34.01 -4.99
CA SER A 102 7.91 -34.18 -3.55
C SER A 102 6.46 -33.92 -3.10
N ILE A 103 5.67 -34.98 -3.12
CA ILE A 103 4.44 -35.05 -2.31
C ILE A 103 4.84 -34.88 -0.83
N PHE A 104 4.13 -34.02 -0.09
CA PHE A 104 4.21 -33.87 1.38
C PHE A 104 5.19 -32.84 1.99
N ILE A 105 5.54 -31.73 1.30
CA ILE A 105 5.93 -30.51 2.02
C ILE A 105 4.65 -29.69 2.32
N GLY A 106 4.24 -29.65 3.58
CA GLY A 106 2.97 -29.06 4.00
C GLY A 106 2.90 -27.54 3.80
N LYS A 107 1.69 -27.04 3.53
CA LYS A 107 1.34 -25.61 3.31
C LYS A 107 1.97 -24.65 4.33
N THR A 108 2.06 -25.05 5.59
CA THR A 108 2.66 -24.28 6.69
C THR A 108 4.17 -24.07 6.54
N ALA A 109 4.91 -25.00 5.92
CA ALA A 109 6.34 -24.84 5.65
C ALA A 109 6.57 -23.81 4.53
N ILE A 110 5.72 -23.83 3.49
CA ILE A 110 5.72 -22.84 2.41
C ILE A 110 5.41 -21.45 2.96
N GLU A 111 4.34 -21.31 3.76
CA GLU A 111 3.96 -20.02 4.39
C GLU A 111 5.08 -19.46 5.29
N SER A 112 5.75 -20.32 6.06
CA SER A 112 6.90 -19.94 6.89
C SER A 112 8.10 -19.48 6.06
N HIS A 113 8.46 -20.23 5.01
CA HIS A 113 9.57 -19.88 4.12
C HIS A 113 9.29 -18.60 3.34
N THR A 114 8.07 -18.44 2.81
CA THR A 114 7.62 -17.20 2.16
C THR A 114 7.77 -15.99 3.09
N LYS A 115 7.38 -16.11 4.35
CA LYS A 115 7.52 -15.03 5.34
C LYS A 115 8.99 -14.66 5.58
N ILE A 116 9.83 -15.64 5.93
CA ILE A 116 11.24 -15.41 6.27
C ILE A 116 12.00 -14.81 5.08
N THR A 117 11.81 -15.37 3.88
CA THR A 117 12.46 -14.88 2.66
C THR A 117 11.95 -13.50 2.26
N SER A 118 10.65 -13.22 2.41
CA SER A 118 10.10 -11.87 2.20
C SER A 118 10.71 -10.85 3.15
N GLU A 119 10.78 -11.15 4.46
CA GLU A 119 11.38 -10.26 5.45
C GLU A 119 12.86 -9.98 5.15
N ALA A 120 13.64 -11.00 4.77
CA ALA A 120 15.06 -10.86 4.43
C ALA A 120 15.31 -10.08 3.11
N LEU A 121 14.47 -10.27 2.09
CA LEU A 121 14.56 -9.54 0.82
C LEU A 121 14.09 -8.09 0.98
N LEU A 122 12.99 -7.84 1.71
CA LEU A 122 12.46 -6.48 1.89
C LEU A 122 13.43 -5.53 2.61
N GLN A 123 14.32 -6.05 3.46
CA GLN A 123 15.41 -5.27 4.06
C GLN A 123 16.47 -4.78 3.05
N LYS A 124 16.58 -5.43 1.87
CA LYS A 124 17.55 -5.10 0.82
C LYS A 124 16.97 -4.24 -0.30
N VAL A 125 15.71 -3.79 -0.18
CA VAL A 125 15.05 -3.00 -1.22
C VAL A 125 15.74 -1.66 -1.41
N LYS A 126 16.11 -1.36 -2.66
CA LYS A 126 16.73 -0.09 -3.09
C LYS A 126 15.70 0.74 -3.83
N ILE A 127 15.61 2.03 -3.53
CA ILE A 127 14.86 2.97 -4.36
C ILE A 127 15.74 3.36 -5.55
N ILE A 128 15.28 3.10 -6.77
CA ILE A 128 16.02 3.39 -8.01
C ILE A 128 15.72 4.81 -8.49
N ASP A 129 14.43 5.15 -8.56
CA ASP A 129 13.98 6.40 -9.15
C ASP A 129 12.65 6.86 -8.52
N GLN A 130 12.39 8.17 -8.62
CA GLN A 130 11.13 8.80 -8.26
C GLN A 130 10.70 9.73 -9.40
N TRP A 131 9.42 9.80 -9.70
CA TRP A 131 8.86 10.77 -10.64
C TRP A 131 7.62 11.45 -10.08
N ASN A 132 7.55 12.76 -10.28
CA ASN A 132 6.49 13.62 -9.79
C ASN A 132 5.54 13.93 -10.95
N ASP A 133 4.33 13.38 -10.90
CA ASP A 133 3.25 13.69 -11.84
C ASP A 133 2.57 14.99 -11.39
N VAL A 134 3.00 16.11 -11.94
CA VAL A 134 2.47 17.45 -11.61
C VAL A 134 1.03 17.63 -12.10
N GLU A 135 0.60 16.88 -13.12
CA GLU A 135 -0.74 17.00 -13.72
C GLU A 135 -1.80 16.31 -12.84
N ASN A 136 -1.52 15.09 -12.43
CA ASN A 136 -2.42 14.30 -11.57
C ASN A 136 -2.10 14.43 -10.07
N CYS A 137 -1.04 15.16 -9.74
CA CYS A 137 -0.51 15.32 -8.38
C CYS A 137 -0.15 13.99 -7.69
N ASN A 138 0.44 13.06 -8.44
CA ASN A 138 0.90 11.75 -7.96
C ASN A 138 2.42 11.73 -7.79
N ILE A 139 2.93 10.88 -6.90
CA ILE A 139 4.35 10.52 -6.85
C ILE A 139 4.47 9.04 -7.18
N TYR A 140 5.27 8.76 -8.21
CA TYR A 140 5.66 7.42 -8.62
C TYR A 140 7.04 7.11 -8.04
N VAL A 141 7.22 5.91 -7.52
CA VAL A 141 8.52 5.39 -7.02
C VAL A 141 8.80 4.04 -7.67
N LEU A 142 9.99 3.90 -8.23
CA LEU A 142 10.55 2.62 -8.68
C LEU A 142 11.52 2.10 -7.61
N ALA A 143 11.30 0.87 -7.17
CA ALA A 143 12.17 0.16 -6.25
C ALA A 143 12.64 -1.17 -6.87
N SER A 144 13.71 -1.75 -6.32
CA SER A 144 14.16 -3.10 -6.68
C SER A 144 14.73 -3.88 -5.52
N VAL A 145 14.77 -5.21 -5.68
CA VAL A 145 15.55 -6.12 -4.83
C VAL A 145 16.17 -7.22 -5.68
N GLU A 146 17.44 -7.52 -5.42
CA GLU A 146 18.13 -8.68 -5.99
C GLU A 146 17.64 -9.96 -5.30
N LEU A 147 17.25 -10.96 -6.11
CA LEU A 147 16.92 -12.30 -5.60
C LEU A 147 18.20 -12.98 -5.07
N ILE A 148 18.02 -13.83 -4.06
CA ILE A 148 19.09 -14.65 -3.52
C ILE A 148 19.04 -16.00 -4.24
N ASN A 149 20.08 -16.29 -5.03
CA ASN A 149 20.35 -17.62 -5.58
C ASN A 149 20.86 -18.59 -4.50
#